data_AF-A0A6N8NSY7-F1
#
_entry.id   AF-A0A6N8NSY7-F1
#
_cell.length_a   1.000
_cell.length_b   1.000
_cell.length_c   1.000
_cell.angle_alpha   90.00
_cell.angle_beta   90.00
_cell.angle_gamma   90.00
#
_symmetry.space_group_name_H-M   'P 1'
#
loop_
_entity.id
_entity.type
_entity.pdbx_description
1 polymer ?
#
loop_
_entity_poly.entity_id
_entity_poly.type
_entity_poly.pdbx_seq_one_letter_code
_entity_poly.pdbx_strand_id
1 'polypeptide(L)'
;RTLRVAAGFDVADNEIVRQCEAGDLVITADIPLAAEAIEKGAAALNPRGERYTPATIRERLTMRDFMDTLRASGIQTGGPDSLSQRDRQAFAAELEKWWLEVQRSRG
;
A
#
# COMPACT_ATOMS: atom_id res chain seq x y z
N ARG A 1 -0.89 -18.57 -5.30
CA ARG A 1 -0.69 -19.41 -4.09
C ARG A 1 -0.95 -18.51 -2.88
N THR A 2 -1.66 -18.98 -1.86
CA THR A 2 -1.85 -18.22 -0.61
C THR A 2 -0.86 -18.72 0.45
N LEU A 3 -0.42 -17.82 1.35
CA LEU A 3 0.41 -18.13 2.50
C LEU A 3 -0.35 -17.74 3.77
N ARG A 4 -0.32 -18.59 4.79
CA ARG A 4 -0.89 -18.30 6.11
C ARG A 4 0.24 -18.00 7.08
N VAL A 5 0.13 -16.89 7.79
CA VAL A 5 1.06 -16.48 8.84
C VAL A 5 0.49 -16.73 10.23
N ALA A 6 1.32 -16.60 11.26
CA ALA A 6 0.86 -16.66 12.65
C ALA A 6 -0.10 -15.49 12.97
N ALA A 7 -0.92 -15.65 14.00
CA ALA A 7 -1.77 -14.56 14.48
C ALA A 7 -0.91 -13.55 15.28
N GLY A 8 -1.22 -12.26 15.11
CA GLY A 8 -0.55 -11.17 15.81
C GLY A 8 -0.65 -9.87 15.03
N PHE A 9 -0.41 -8.75 15.71
CA PHE A 9 -0.28 -7.45 15.05
C PHE A 9 0.92 -7.47 14.11
N ASP A 10 0.75 -6.88 12.92
CA ASP A 10 1.78 -6.67 11.90
C ASP A 10 2.51 -7.93 11.39
N VAL A 11 2.09 -9.14 11.78
CA VAL A 11 2.77 -10.38 11.36
C VAL A 11 2.66 -10.59 9.85
N ALA A 12 1.51 -10.28 9.27
CA ALA A 12 1.31 -10.37 7.83
C ALA A 12 2.16 -9.33 7.08
N ASP A 13 2.17 -8.10 7.58
CA ASP A 13 2.90 -6.98 6.98
C ASP A 13 4.41 -7.25 6.99
N ASN A 14 4.94 -7.67 8.14
CA ASN A 14 6.33 -8.09 8.28
C ASN A 14 6.70 -9.22 7.31
N GLU A 15 5.82 -10.20 7.11
CA GLU A 15 6.07 -11.31 6.18
C GLU A 15 6.01 -10.86 4.71
N ILE A 16 5.08 -9.95 4.36
CA ILE A 16 5.01 -9.34 3.03
C ILE A 16 6.31 -8.60 2.76
N VAL A 17 6.72 -7.71 3.67
CA VAL A 17 7.98 -6.97 3.54
C VAL A 17 9.13 -7.93 3.42
N ARG A 18 9.23 -8.97 4.27
CA ARG A 18 10.31 -9.96 4.23
C ARG A 18 10.47 -10.65 2.87
N GLN A 19 9.37 -11.01 2.20
CA GLN A 19 9.40 -11.65 0.89
C GLN A 19 9.50 -10.68 -0.29
N CYS A 20 9.21 -9.40 -0.06
CA CYS A 20 9.18 -8.40 -1.11
C CYS A 20 10.59 -8.10 -1.63
N GLU A 21 10.74 -8.15 -2.95
CA GLU A 21 11.97 -7.83 -3.67
C GLU A 21 11.76 -6.63 -4.62
N ALA A 22 12.87 -6.05 -5.10
CA ALA A 22 12.81 -4.95 -6.04
C ALA A 22 12.10 -5.37 -7.35
N GLY A 23 11.14 -4.56 -7.80
CA GLY A 23 10.32 -4.86 -8.97
C GLY A 23 9.03 -5.64 -8.68
N ASP A 24 8.79 -6.05 -7.43
CA ASP A 24 7.48 -6.59 -7.03
C ASP A 24 6.39 -5.50 -6.97
N LEU A 25 5.14 -5.94 -6.85
CA LEU A 25 3.98 -5.08 -6.57
C LEU A 25 3.30 -5.52 -5.27
N VAL A 26 3.20 -4.59 -4.33
CA VAL A 26 2.41 -4.73 -3.11
C VAL A 26 1.10 -3.94 -3.26
N ILE A 27 -0.04 -4.62 -3.13
CA ILE A 27 -1.35 -3.97 -3.11
C ILE A 27 -1.77 -3.78 -1.65
N THR A 28 -1.83 -2.55 -1.17
CA THR A 28 -2.18 -2.26 0.23
C THR A 28 -2.80 -0.88 0.41
N ALA A 29 -3.76 -0.77 1.32
CA ALA A 29 -4.26 0.52 1.79
C ALA A 29 -3.47 1.02 3.02
N ASP A 30 -2.56 0.21 3.54
CA ASP A 30 -1.77 0.55 4.70
C ASP A 30 -0.50 1.32 4.33
N ILE A 31 -0.33 2.47 4.96
CA ILE A 31 0.69 3.46 4.59
C ILE A 31 2.08 3.03 5.09
N PRO A 32 2.27 2.59 6.35
CA PRO A 32 3.49 1.92 6.80
C PRO A 32 3.96 0.79 5.87
N LEU A 33 3.11 -0.20 5.58
CA LEU A 33 3.47 -1.31 4.68
C LEU A 33 3.87 -0.83 3.27
N ALA A 34 3.14 0.16 2.71
CA ALA A 34 3.49 0.73 1.42
C ALA A 34 4.84 1.45 1.43
N ALA A 35 5.18 2.14 2.53
CA ALA A 35 6.47 2.81 2.69
C ALA A 35 7.61 1.78 2.71
N GLU A 36 7.49 0.72 3.52
CA GLU A 36 8.50 -0.34 3.59
C GLU A 36 8.70 -1.07 2.26
N ALA A 37 7.61 -1.33 1.53
CA ALA A 37 7.69 -1.92 0.19
C ALA A 37 8.46 -1.02 -0.79
N ILE A 38 8.19 0.29 -0.78
CA ILE A 38 8.90 1.28 -1.62
C ILE A 38 10.38 1.35 -1.25
N GLU A 39 10.71 1.31 0.04
CA GLU A 39 12.11 1.31 0.51
C GLU A 39 12.89 0.09 -0.01
N LYS A 40 12.21 -1.05 -0.20
CA LYS A 40 12.78 -2.26 -0.84
C LYS A 40 12.88 -2.20 -2.37
N GLY A 41 12.41 -1.12 -2.99
CA GLY A 41 12.39 -0.97 -4.45
C GLY A 41 11.21 -1.67 -5.13
N ALA A 42 10.19 -2.07 -4.38
CA ALA A 42 8.93 -2.55 -4.93
C ALA A 42 7.98 -1.38 -5.22
N ALA A 43 7.00 -1.63 -6.09
CA ALA A 43 5.88 -0.73 -6.28
C ALA A 43 4.81 -1.00 -5.21
N ALA A 44 4.11 0.05 -4.77
CA ALA A 44 2.96 -0.07 -3.88
C ALA A 44 1.73 0.60 -4.49
N LEU A 45 0.59 -0.10 -4.51
CA LEU A 45 -0.66 0.35 -5.12
C LEU A 45 -1.81 0.27 -4.11
N ASN A 46 -2.52 1.38 -3.92
CA ASN A 46 -3.74 1.41 -3.14
C ASN A 46 -4.88 0.72 -3.91
N PRO A 47 -5.73 -0.09 -3.25
CA PRO A 47 -6.94 -0.67 -3.85
C PRO A 47 -7.91 0.34 -4.49
N ARG A 48 -7.77 1.64 -4.20
CA ARG A 48 -8.50 2.74 -4.84
C ARG A 48 -7.88 3.27 -6.13
N GLY A 49 -6.79 2.67 -6.59
CA GLY A 49 -6.12 3.05 -7.83
C GLY A 49 -5.18 4.23 -7.69
N GLU A 50 -4.61 4.42 -6.52
CA GLU A 50 -3.51 5.37 -6.35
C GLU A 50 -2.20 4.62 -6.15
N ARG A 51 -1.21 4.90 -6.99
CA ARG A 51 0.14 4.37 -6.81
C ARG A 51 0.91 5.25 -5.82
N TYR A 52 1.47 4.64 -4.79
CA TYR A 52 2.35 5.34 -3.88
C TYR A 52 3.71 5.59 -4.53
N THR A 53 4.33 6.71 -4.19
CA THR A 53 5.65 7.10 -4.68
C THR A 53 6.51 7.55 -3.50
N PRO A 54 7.85 7.53 -3.62
CA PRO A 54 8.73 8.08 -2.59
C PRO A 54 8.41 9.54 -2.23
N ALA A 55 7.93 10.32 -3.19
CA ALA A 55 7.58 11.73 -3.00
C ALA A 55 6.29 11.90 -2.18
N THR A 56 5.29 11.03 -2.39
CA THR A 56 3.97 11.15 -1.76
C THR A 56 3.82 10.35 -0.48
N ILE A 57 4.61 9.27 -0.32
CA ILE A 57 4.42 8.33 0.80
C ILE A 57 4.81 8.95 2.14
N ARG A 58 5.83 9.82 2.18
CA ARG A 58 6.28 10.47 3.42
C ARG A 58 5.20 11.39 4.00
N GLU A 59 4.56 12.20 3.16
CA GLU A 59 3.48 13.08 3.61
C GLU A 59 2.29 12.27 4.14
N ARG A 60 1.95 11.18 3.45
CA ARG A 60 0.88 10.26 3.87
C ARG A 60 1.19 9.58 5.19
N LEU A 61 2.44 9.17 5.41
CA LEU A 61 2.87 8.57 6.67
C LEU A 61 2.72 9.56 7.82
N THR A 62 3.19 10.80 7.64
CA THR A 62 3.01 11.87 8.65
C THR A 62 1.54 12.09 8.98
N MET A 63 0.66 12.12 7.97
CA MET A 63 -0.78 12.28 8.20
C MET A 63 -1.40 11.07 8.89
N ARG A 64 -0.95 9.85 8.57
CA ARG A 64 -1.38 8.61 9.26
C ARG A 64 -1.01 8.68 10.73
N ASP A 65 0.25 8.96 11.04
CA ASP A 65 0.76 9.01 12.42
C ASP A 65 0.03 10.07 13.26
N PHE A 66 -0.26 11.22 12.65
CA PHE A 66 -1.05 12.26 13.27
C PHE A 66 -2.49 11.80 13.59
N MET A 67 -3.17 11.18 12.63
CA MET A 67 -4.53 10.66 12.82
C MET A 67 -4.59 9.50 13.82
N ASP A 68 -3.54 8.68 13.89
CA ASP A 68 -3.38 7.61 14.88
C ASP A 68 -3.21 8.20 16.29
N THR A 69 -2.44 9.27 16.43
CA THR A 69 -2.29 10.01 17.69
C THR A 69 -3.62 10.60 18.16
N LEU A 70 -4.40 11.18 17.26
CA LEU A 70 -5.75 11.71 17.59
C LEU A 70 -6.71 10.60 18.03
N ARG A 71 -6.67 9.43 17.37
CA ARG A 71 -7.45 8.26 17.80
C ARG A 71 -7.03 7.78 19.19
N ALA A 72 -5.73 7.75 19.48
CA ALA A 72 -5.20 7.39 20.80
C ALA A 72 -5.62 8.38 21.90
N SER A 73 -5.82 9.66 21.56
CA SER A 73 -6.33 10.67 22.49
C SER A 73 -7.87 10.68 22.64
N GLY A 74 -8.57 9.69 22.09
CA GLY A 74 -10.02 9.54 22.21
C GLY A 74 -10.85 10.31 21.18
N ILE A 75 -10.21 10.95 20.18
CA ILE A 75 -10.91 11.60 19.08
C ILE A 75 -11.27 10.52 18.05
N GLN A 76 -12.55 10.16 17.96
CA GLN A 76 -13.03 9.25 16.93
C GLN A 76 -12.95 9.93 15.56
N THR A 77 -12.07 9.41 14.71
CA THR A 77 -12.08 9.69 13.27
C THR A 77 -12.80 8.56 12.56
N GLY A 78 -13.58 8.89 11.53
CA GLY A 78 -14.23 7.87 10.71
C GLY A 78 -13.21 6.99 9.99
N GLY A 79 -13.59 5.76 9.68
CA GLY A 79 -12.82 4.91 8.78
C GLY A 79 -12.88 5.40 7.33
N PRO A 80 -12.00 4.91 6.45
CA PRO A 80 -12.12 5.18 5.02
C PRO A 80 -13.47 4.66 4.50
N ASP A 81 -14.02 5.36 3.50
CA ASP A 81 -15.29 5.00 2.89
C ASP A 81 -15.28 3.57 2.30
N SER A 82 -16.42 3.07 1.83
CA SER A 82 -16.44 1.83 1.06
C SER A 82 -15.75 2.00 -0.32
N LEU A 83 -15.34 0.90 -0.95
CA LEU A 83 -14.79 0.93 -2.30
C LEU A 83 -15.90 1.16 -3.34
N SER A 84 -15.78 2.25 -4.08
CA SER A 84 -16.71 2.62 -5.15
C SER A 84 -16.41 1.88 -6.46
N GLN A 85 -17.31 1.99 -7.44
CA GLN A 85 -17.06 1.49 -8.81
C GLN A 85 -15.90 2.27 -9.47
N ARG A 86 -15.82 3.58 -9.22
CA ARG A 86 -14.75 4.44 -9.72
C ARG A 86 -13.38 4.02 -9.19
N ASP A 87 -13.30 3.66 -7.91
CA ASP A 87 -12.07 3.14 -7.29
C ASP A 87 -11.56 1.88 -7.99
N ARG A 88 -12.47 0.96 -8.35
CA ARG A 88 -12.11 -0.28 -9.07
C ARG A 88 -11.60 0.01 -10.49
N GLN A 89 -12.20 0.97 -11.17
CA GLN A 89 -11.75 1.39 -12.50
C GLN A 89 -10.37 2.06 -12.43
N ALA A 90 -10.16 2.95 -11.46
CA ALA A 90 -8.86 3.58 -11.23
C ALA A 90 -7.79 2.53 -10.89
N PHE A 91 -8.13 1.55 -10.04
CA PHE A 91 -7.24 0.45 -9.70
C PHE A 91 -6.84 -0.37 -10.92
N ALA A 92 -7.80 -0.77 -11.75
CA ALA A 92 -7.51 -1.51 -12.97
C ALA A 92 -6.59 -0.71 -13.92
N ALA A 93 -6.85 0.58 -14.08
CA ALA A 93 -6.04 1.45 -14.94
C ALA A 93 -4.59 1.59 -14.43
N GLU A 94 -4.40 1.84 -13.14
CA GLU A 94 -3.05 1.98 -12.57
C GLU A 94 -2.29 0.65 -12.49
N LEU A 95 -3.00 -0.47 -12.31
CA LEU A 95 -2.40 -1.81 -12.38
C LEU A 95 -1.90 -2.12 -13.80
N GLU A 96 -2.73 -1.86 -14.82
CA GLU A 96 -2.35 -2.04 -16.23
C GLU A 96 -1.13 -1.19 -16.58
N LYS A 97 -1.12 0.08 -16.16
CA LYS A 97 0.01 0.98 -16.38
C LYS A 97 1.31 0.44 -15.76
N TRP A 98 1.24 -0.06 -14.52
CA TRP A 98 2.41 -0.67 -13.85
C TRP A 98 2.89 -1.91 -14.62
N TRP A 99 1.96 -2.77 -15.03
CA TRP A 99 2.26 -3.97 -15.79
C TRP A 99 3.01 -3.64 -17.10
N LEU A 100 2.53 -2.66 -17.86
CA LEU A 100 3.18 -2.21 -19.09
C LEU A 100 4.55 -1.56 -18.86
N GLU A 101 4.77 -0.89 -17.73
CA GLU A 101 6.10 -0.39 -17.34
C GLU A 101 7.08 -1.53 -17.06
N VAL A 102 6.65 -2.57 -16.34
CA VAL A 102 7.46 -3.77 -16.04
C VAL A 102 7.78 -4.58 -17.30
N GLN A 103 6.83 -4.70 -18.23
CA GLN A 103 7.08 -5.39 -19.50
C GLN A 103 8.15 -4.67 -20.33
N ARG A 104 8.14 -3.33 -20.33
CA ARG A 104 9.12 -2.52 -21.06
C ARG A 104 10.52 -2.53 -20.46
N SER A 105 10.66 -2.72 -19.14
CA SER A 105 11.99 -2.81 -18.51
C SER A 105 12.64 -4.19 -18.65
N ARG A 106 11.88 -5.20 -19.10
CA ARG A 106 12.35 -6.57 -19.31
C ARG A 106 12.70 -6.90 -20.77
N GLY A 107 12.34 -6.03 -21.72
CA GLY A 107 12.66 -6.14 -23.14
C GLY A 107 13.82 -5.23 -23.51
#